data_AF-A0A8X6KP57-F1
#
_entry.id   AF-A0A8X6KP57-F1
#
_cell.length_a   1.000
_cell.length_b   1.000
_cell.length_c   1.000
_cell.angle_alpha   90.00
_cell.angle_beta   90.00
_cell.angle_gamma   90.00
#
_symmetry.space_group_name_H-M   'P 1'
#
loop_
_entity.id
_entity.type
_entity.pdbx_description
1 polymer ?
#
loop_
_entity_poly.entity_id
_entity_poly.type
_entity_poly.pdbx_seq_one_letter_code
_entity_poly.pdbx_strand_id
1 'polypeptide(L)'
;MEKDLHFFDTSDYPKTHPLYNEINKKVLGKMKDELSSSLAIEFVGLKPKMYSLKSAEMEKKTTKGVSKIIIQHQIRHFDYKETLLCRRRGLAKAKKIASHNHIMHTVSYQKSTLSPFDSKRYILQDGISTLAYGHFKI
;
A
#
# COMPACT_ATOMS: atom_id res chain seq x y z
N MET A 1 2.94 -8.83 23.44
CA MET A 1 2.59 -7.39 23.49
C MET A 1 2.40 -6.91 24.92
N GLU A 2 1.60 -7.58 25.75
CA GLU A 2 1.33 -7.17 27.14
C GLU A 2 2.60 -6.98 28.00
N LYS A 3 3.57 -7.91 27.92
CA LYS A 3 4.86 -7.81 28.65
C LYS A 3 5.76 -6.66 28.19
N ASP A 4 5.58 -6.19 26.95
CA ASP A 4 6.43 -5.19 26.30
C ASP A 4 5.66 -3.88 26.06
N LEU A 5 4.55 -3.65 26.76
CA LEU A 5 3.63 -2.52 26.52
C LEU A 5 4.34 -1.16 26.53
N HIS A 6 5.41 -1.04 27.31
CA HIS A 6 6.24 0.17 27.37
C HIS A 6 6.92 0.54 26.04
N PHE A 7 7.06 -0.38 25.08
CA PHE A 7 7.57 -0.09 23.73
C PHE A 7 6.49 0.33 22.72
N PHE A 8 5.21 0.15 23.04
CA PHE A 8 4.11 0.34 22.10
C PHE A 8 3.21 1.52 22.44
N ASP A 9 2.72 2.19 21.41
CA ASP A 9 1.61 3.14 21.49
C ASP A 9 0.30 2.40 21.15
N THR A 10 -0.49 2.08 22.17
CA THR A 10 -1.80 1.42 22.07
C THR A 10 -2.96 2.38 22.29
N SER A 11 -2.72 3.70 22.20
CA SER A 11 -3.73 4.73 22.44
C SER A 11 -4.85 4.78 21.40
N ASP A 12 -4.66 4.11 20.26
CA ASP A 12 -5.64 3.99 19.17
C ASP A 12 -6.61 2.82 19.35
N TYR A 13 -6.43 2.00 20.39
CA TYR A 13 -7.31 0.85 20.63
C TYR A 13 -8.69 1.31 21.10
N PRO A 14 -9.74 0.49 20.90
CA PRO A 14 -11.03 0.73 21.53
C PRO A 14 -10.88 0.89 23.05
N LYS A 15 -11.58 1.84 23.66
CA LYS A 15 -11.50 2.08 25.12
C LYS A 15 -11.89 0.85 25.97
N THR A 16 -12.64 -0.08 25.37
CA THR A 16 -13.03 -1.35 25.97
C THR A 16 -11.93 -2.42 25.94
N HIS A 17 -10.86 -2.20 25.16
CA HIS A 17 -9.81 -3.18 24.94
C HIS A 17 -8.85 -3.23 26.15
N PRO A 18 -8.44 -4.43 26.63
CA PRO A 18 -7.60 -4.57 27.83
C PRO A 18 -6.23 -3.88 27.72
N LEU A 19 -5.71 -3.74 26.49
CA LEU A 19 -4.41 -3.11 26.23
C LEU A 19 -4.51 -1.60 25.90
N TYR A 20 -5.69 -0.99 25.96
CA TYR A 20 -5.84 0.45 25.70
C TYR A 20 -5.10 1.26 26.75
N ASN A 21 -4.16 2.09 26.31
CA ASN A 21 -3.36 2.94 27.20
C ASN A 21 -2.89 4.21 26.48
N GLU A 22 -3.02 5.37 27.12
CA GLU A 22 -2.59 6.66 26.57
C GLU A 22 -1.18 7.11 26.99
N ILE A 23 -0.51 6.37 27.89
CA ILE A 23 0.82 6.74 28.41
C ILE A 23 1.85 6.96 27.29
N ASN A 24 1.82 6.13 26.24
CA ASN A 24 2.78 6.18 25.13
C ASN A 24 2.27 6.94 23.90
N LYS A 25 1.13 7.65 24.02
CA LYS A 25 0.48 8.33 22.90
C LYS A 25 1.41 9.33 22.22
N LYS A 26 1.75 9.06 20.95
CA LYS A 26 2.63 9.91 20.12
C LYS A 26 4.04 10.11 20.69
N VAL A 27 4.50 9.23 21.58
CA VAL A 27 5.87 9.27 22.11
C VAL A 27 6.84 8.75 21.04
N LEU A 28 7.90 9.51 20.78
CA LEU A 28 8.92 9.15 19.79
C LEU A 28 9.60 7.82 20.14
N GLY A 29 9.85 7.00 19.11
CA GLY A 29 10.48 5.69 19.27
C GLY A 29 9.54 4.58 19.76
N LYS A 30 8.27 4.88 20.05
CA LYS A 30 7.25 3.86 20.36
C LYS A 30 6.62 3.34 19.08
N MET A 31 6.44 2.02 19.02
CA MET A 31 5.82 1.34 17.89
C MET A 31 4.30 1.44 18.00
N LYS A 32 3.63 1.87 16.94
CA LYS A 32 2.18 1.94 16.90
C LYS A 32 1.60 0.74 16.15
N ASP A 33 0.46 0.25 16.61
CA ASP A 33 -0.36 -0.66 15.82
C ASP A 33 -1.14 0.12 14.75
N GLU A 34 -0.77 -0.10 13.48
CA GLU A 34 -1.35 0.56 12.31
C GLU A 34 -2.79 0.13 11.99
N LEU A 35 -3.26 -0.97 12.59
CA LEU A 35 -4.58 -1.53 12.35
C LEU A 35 -5.55 -1.33 13.52
N SER A 36 -5.13 -0.65 14.58
CA SER A 36 -5.99 -0.31 15.73
C SER A 36 -6.76 -1.52 16.28
N SER A 37 -6.05 -2.62 16.56
CA SER A 37 -6.62 -3.91 16.98
C SER A 37 -7.38 -4.71 15.91
N SER A 38 -7.54 -4.20 14.69
CA SER A 38 -8.17 -4.95 13.60
C SER A 38 -7.22 -5.98 13.00
N LEU A 39 -7.75 -7.16 12.68
CA LEU A 39 -6.96 -8.27 12.15
C LEU A 39 -6.61 -8.05 10.67
N ALA A 40 -5.33 -8.14 10.33
CA ALA A 40 -4.89 -8.26 8.94
C ALA A 40 -5.34 -9.60 8.35
N ILE A 41 -6.15 -9.55 7.28
CA ILE A 41 -6.70 -10.75 6.62
C ILE A 41 -5.86 -11.12 5.40
N GLU A 42 -5.51 -10.15 4.56
CA GLU A 42 -4.82 -10.41 3.30
C GLU A 42 -3.83 -9.28 3.00
N PHE A 43 -2.64 -9.65 2.55
CA PHE A 43 -1.62 -8.70 2.09
C PHE A 43 -1.19 -9.05 0.67
N VAL A 44 -1.14 -8.03 -0.18
CA VAL A 44 -0.68 -8.16 -1.57
C VAL A 44 0.38 -7.11 -1.83
N GLY A 45 1.62 -7.56 -2.10
CA GLY A 45 2.74 -6.70 -2.47
C GLY A 45 3.13 -6.93 -3.93
N LEU A 46 3.17 -5.86 -4.73
CA LEU A 46 3.60 -5.94 -6.13
C LEU A 46 5.07 -5.53 -6.29
N LYS A 47 5.47 -4.43 -5.63
CA LYS A 47 6.83 -3.90 -5.64
C LYS A 47 7.02 -2.91 -4.49
N PRO A 48 8.23 -2.40 -4.21
CA PRO A 48 8.45 -1.42 -3.16
C PRO A 48 7.54 -0.19 -3.29
N LYS A 49 6.81 0.12 -2.19
CA LYS A 49 5.81 1.21 -2.12
C LYS A 49 4.62 1.01 -3.08
N MET A 50 4.29 -0.23 -3.43
CA MET A 50 3.09 -0.62 -4.17
C MET A 50 2.52 -1.91 -3.56
N TYR A 51 1.56 -1.75 -2.65
CA TYR A 51 0.96 -2.86 -1.90
C TYR A 51 -0.44 -2.50 -1.41
N SER A 52 -1.20 -3.52 -1.02
CA SER A 52 -2.44 -3.38 -0.30
C SER A 52 -2.52 -4.34 0.87
N LEU A 53 -3.08 -3.87 1.98
CA LEU A 53 -3.35 -4.62 3.19
C LEU A 53 -4.85 -4.53 3.48
N LYS A 54 -5.51 -5.69 3.54
CA LYS A 54 -6.92 -5.84 3.83
C LYS A 54 -7.10 -6.27 5.28
N SER A 55 -7.93 -5.53 6.00
CA SER A 55 -8.44 -5.85 7.33
C SER A 55 -9.93 -6.17 7.23
N ALA A 56 -10.55 -6.62 8.33
CA ALA A 56 -11.99 -6.86 8.41
C ALA A 56 -12.83 -5.63 8.02
N GLU A 57 -12.35 -4.43 8.37
CA GLU A 57 -13.11 -3.18 8.21
C GLU A 57 -12.58 -2.27 7.10
N MET A 58 -11.31 -2.44 6.69
CA MET A 58 -10.67 -1.47 5.80
C MET A 58 -9.63 -2.06 4.85
N GLU A 59 -9.37 -1.32 3.77
CA GLU A 59 -8.29 -1.59 2.83
C GLU A 59 -7.27 -0.44 2.85
N LYS A 60 -6.07 -0.71 3.36
CA LYS A 60 -4.94 0.22 3.23
C LYS A 60 -4.27 -0.02 1.88
N LYS A 61 -4.22 0.99 1.02
CA LYS A 61 -3.70 0.91 -0.34
C LYS A 61 -2.58 1.92 -0.54
N THR A 62 -1.43 1.45 -1.03
CA THR A 62 -0.28 2.30 -1.32
C THR A 62 0.17 2.05 -2.75
N THR A 63 0.30 3.11 -3.54
CA THR A 63 0.84 3.04 -4.90
C THR A 63 1.66 4.28 -5.21
N LYS A 64 3.00 4.14 -5.28
CA LYS A 64 3.90 5.25 -5.61
C LYS A 64 3.57 5.85 -6.98
N GLY A 65 3.43 7.18 -7.04
CA GLY A 65 3.29 7.94 -8.29
C GLY A 65 1.88 7.98 -8.87
N VAL A 66 0.89 7.48 -8.12
CA VAL A 66 -0.54 7.56 -8.43
C VAL A 66 -1.20 8.49 -7.42
N SER A 67 -2.14 9.33 -7.85
CA SER A 67 -2.81 10.27 -6.95
C SER A 67 -3.72 9.54 -5.97
N LYS A 68 -3.86 10.10 -4.76
CA LYS A 68 -4.70 9.52 -3.69
C LYS A 68 -6.15 9.32 -4.14
N ILE A 69 -6.69 10.27 -4.92
CA ILE A 69 -8.06 10.21 -5.47
C ILE A 69 -8.25 8.96 -6.33
N ILE A 70 -7.30 8.65 -7.21
CA ILE A 70 -7.37 7.43 -8.05
C ILE A 70 -7.31 6.18 -7.16
N ILE A 71 -6.40 6.16 -6.18
CA ILE A 71 -6.25 5.01 -5.26
C ILE A 71 -7.53 4.78 -4.43
N GLN A 72 -8.19 5.84 -4.00
CA GLN A 72 -9.41 5.76 -3.18
C GLN A 72 -10.62 5.30 -4.00
N HIS A 73 -10.83 5.88 -5.19
CA HIS A 73 -12.07 5.69 -5.95
C HIS A 73 -12.01 4.66 -7.08
N GLN A 74 -10.83 4.36 -7.63
CA GLN A 74 -10.69 3.53 -8.84
C GLN A 74 -9.88 2.25 -8.62
N ILE A 75 -9.27 2.06 -7.44
CA ILE A 75 -8.43 0.90 -7.15
C ILE A 75 -8.93 0.24 -5.86
N ARG A 76 -9.12 -1.08 -5.88
CA ARG A 76 -9.52 -1.93 -4.74
C ARG A 76 -8.44 -2.96 -4.44
N HIS A 77 -8.48 -3.58 -3.25
CA HIS A 77 -7.55 -4.65 -2.89
C HIS A 77 -7.54 -5.79 -3.93
N PHE A 78 -8.72 -6.13 -4.45
CA PHE A 78 -8.89 -7.13 -5.51
C PHE A 78 -8.03 -6.82 -6.76
N ASP A 79 -7.91 -5.55 -7.16
CA ASP A 79 -7.12 -5.17 -8.33
C ASP A 79 -5.62 -5.46 -8.13
N TYR A 80 -5.10 -5.38 -6.91
CA TYR A 80 -3.72 -5.78 -6.60
C TYR A 80 -3.54 -7.29 -6.78
N LYS A 81 -4.51 -8.07 -6.30
CA LYS A 81 -4.49 -9.54 -6.40
C LYS A 81 -4.54 -9.98 -7.86
N GLU A 82 -5.46 -9.40 -8.65
CA GLU A 82 -5.55 -9.62 -10.08
C GLU A 82 -4.27 -9.21 -10.81
N THR A 83 -3.69 -8.05 -10.48
CA THR A 83 -2.42 -7.64 -11.09
C THR A 83 -1.30 -8.65 -10.79
N LEU A 84 -1.21 -9.17 -9.56
CA LEU A 84 -0.20 -10.15 -9.17
C LEU A 84 -0.37 -11.48 -9.94
N LEU A 85 -1.58 -12.03 -9.94
CA LEU A 85 -1.86 -13.36 -10.49
C LEU A 85 -1.97 -13.36 -12.02
N CYS A 86 -2.66 -12.37 -12.59
CA CYS A 86 -2.93 -12.29 -14.03
C CYS A 86 -1.86 -11.49 -14.79
N ARG A 87 -0.85 -10.94 -14.10
CA ARG A 87 0.23 -10.11 -14.67
C ARG A 87 -0.30 -8.93 -15.52
N ARG A 88 -1.45 -8.37 -15.14
CA ARG A 88 -2.10 -7.28 -15.88
C ARG A 88 -1.76 -5.93 -15.27
N ARG A 89 -1.32 -4.98 -16.11
CA ARG A 89 -1.13 -3.59 -15.72
C ARG A 89 -2.47 -2.87 -15.60
N GLY A 90 -2.61 -2.07 -14.55
CA GLY A 90 -3.76 -1.19 -14.34
C GLY A 90 -3.59 0.14 -15.07
N LEU A 91 -4.69 0.67 -15.60
CA LEU A 91 -4.78 1.98 -16.23
C LEU A 91 -5.99 2.71 -15.65
N ALA A 92 -5.80 3.97 -15.27
CA ALA A 92 -6.85 4.83 -14.74
C ALA A 92 -6.95 6.11 -15.56
N LYS A 93 -8.17 6.61 -15.74
CA LYS A 93 -8.39 7.96 -16.30
C LYS A 93 -8.32 8.97 -15.17
N ALA A 94 -7.56 10.03 -15.38
CA ALA A 94 -7.40 11.11 -14.43
C ALA A 94 -7.38 12.46 -15.13
N LYS A 95 -7.69 13.51 -14.36
CA LYS A 95 -7.56 14.90 -14.81
C LYS A 95 -6.38 15.54 -14.10
N LYS A 96 -5.66 16.39 -14.82
CA LYS A 96 -4.63 17.27 -14.24
C LYS A 96 -4.77 18.66 -14.86
N ILE A 97 -4.30 19.65 -14.12
CA ILE A 97 -4.08 20.99 -14.66
C ILE A 97 -2.68 20.99 -15.29
N ALA A 98 -2.57 21.46 -16.53
CA ALA A 98 -1.32 21.54 -17.27
C ALA A 98 -1.22 22.89 -18.00
N SER A 99 0.01 23.43 -18.10
CA SER A 99 0.29 24.64 -18.87
C SER A 99 0.83 24.28 -20.25
N HIS A 100 0.31 24.92 -21.29
CA HIS A 100 0.86 24.86 -22.64
C HIS A 100 0.93 26.28 -23.20
N ASN A 101 2.12 26.71 -23.65
CA ASN A 101 2.37 28.08 -24.10
C ASN A 101 1.86 29.14 -23.09
N HIS A 102 2.11 28.92 -21.80
CA HIS A 102 1.64 29.75 -20.69
C HIS A 102 0.13 29.83 -20.49
N ILE A 103 -0.66 29.01 -21.19
CA ILE A 103 -2.11 28.90 -21.03
C ILE A 103 -2.44 27.67 -20.20
N MET A 104 -3.31 27.82 -19.20
CA MET A 104 -3.70 26.76 -18.30
C MET A 104 -4.87 25.96 -18.86
N HIS A 105 -4.74 24.63 -18.88
CA HIS A 105 -5.74 23.71 -19.38
C HIS A 105 -6.03 22.62 -18.34
N THR A 106 -7.29 22.16 -18.31
CA THR A 106 -7.63 20.90 -17.63
C THR A 106 -7.57 19.78 -18.65
N VAL A 107 -6.59 18.88 -18.50
CA VAL A 107 -6.34 17.80 -19.45
C VAL A 107 -6.75 16.47 -18.82
N SER A 108 -7.54 15.69 -19.55
CA SER A 108 -7.80 14.29 -19.22
C SER A 108 -6.71 13.42 -19.82
N TYR A 109 -6.17 12.50 -19.03
CA TYR A 109 -5.08 11.62 -19.45
C TYR A 109 -5.23 10.22 -18.85
N GLN A 110 -4.58 9.26 -19.48
CA GLN A 110 -4.51 7.89 -18.98
C GLN A 110 -3.22 7.71 -18.17
N LYS A 111 -3.35 7.22 -16.94
CA LYS A 111 -2.24 6.99 -16.02
C LYS A 111 -2.07 5.49 -15.77
N SER A 112 -0.85 4.99 -15.92
CA SER A 112 -0.49 3.65 -15.42
C SER A 112 -0.59 3.62 -13.90
N THR A 113 -1.35 2.65 -13.37
CA THR A 113 -1.57 2.48 -11.93
C THR A 113 -0.77 1.29 -11.39
N LEU A 114 -1.41 0.13 -11.24
CA LEU A 114 -0.81 -1.08 -10.74
C LEU A 114 0.06 -1.73 -11.82
N SER A 115 1.17 -2.32 -11.40
CA SER A 115 2.11 -3.00 -12.30
C SER A 115 2.64 -4.25 -11.60
N PRO A 116 2.61 -5.42 -12.26
CA PRO A 116 3.18 -6.65 -11.72
C PRO A 116 4.71 -6.67 -11.80
N PHE A 117 5.30 -5.75 -12.58
CA PHE A 117 6.74 -5.68 -12.76
C PHE A 117 7.42 -4.88 -11.65
N ASP A 118 8.44 -5.49 -11.03
CA ASP A 118 9.40 -4.85 -10.13
C ASP A 118 10.75 -4.70 -10.84
N SER A 119 11.18 -3.46 -11.04
CA SER A 119 12.45 -3.16 -11.71
C SER A 119 13.67 -3.35 -10.80
N LYS A 120 13.49 -3.77 -9.56
CA LYS A 120 14.58 -3.96 -8.58
C LYS A 120 14.94 -5.42 -8.34
N ARG A 121 14.13 -6.35 -8.85
CA ARG A 121 14.32 -7.79 -8.65
C ARG A 121 14.00 -8.55 -9.93
N TYR A 122 14.60 -9.71 -10.08
CA TYR A 122 14.25 -10.67 -11.12
C TYR A 122 13.08 -11.53 -10.63
N ILE A 123 11.92 -11.45 -11.29
CA ILE A 123 10.73 -12.21 -10.92
C ILE A 123 10.78 -13.58 -11.62
N LEU A 124 10.63 -14.66 -10.86
CA LEU A 124 10.64 -16.03 -11.39
C LEU A 124 9.36 -16.37 -12.17
N GLN A 125 9.33 -17.54 -12.80
CA GLN A 125 8.21 -18.00 -13.63
C GLN A 125 6.89 -18.14 -12.87
N ASP A 126 6.92 -18.30 -11.54
CA ASP A 126 5.74 -18.31 -10.67
C ASP A 126 5.11 -16.92 -10.51
N GLY A 127 5.83 -15.84 -10.86
CA GLY A 127 5.36 -14.45 -10.74
C GLY A 127 5.42 -13.87 -9.33
N ILE A 128 5.87 -14.63 -8.34
CA ILE A 128 5.86 -14.25 -6.92
C ILE A 128 7.28 -14.30 -6.35
N SER A 129 7.99 -15.39 -6.58
CA SER A 129 9.35 -15.54 -6.09
C SER A 129 10.30 -14.60 -6.84
N THR A 130 11.23 -13.98 -6.11
CA THR A 130 12.13 -12.98 -6.69
C THR A 130 13.58 -13.13 -6.26
N LEU A 131 14.49 -13.01 -7.21
CA LEU A 131 15.94 -13.02 -6.99
C LEU A 131 16.54 -11.62 -7.14
N ALA A 132 17.66 -11.37 -6.45
CA ALA A 132 18.44 -10.16 -6.67
C ALA A 132 19.18 -10.25 -8.01
N TYR A 133 19.35 -9.14 -8.72
CA TYR A 133 20.16 -9.12 -9.95
C TYR A 133 21.59 -9.59 -9.66
N GLY A 134 22.15 -10.42 -10.54
CA GLY A 134 23.47 -11.06 -10.37
C GLY A 134 23.45 -12.35 -9.55
N HIS A 135 22.27 -12.85 -9.13
CA HIS A 135 22.16 -14.15 -8.48
C HIS A 135 22.49 -15.28 -9.49
N PHE A 136 23.25 -16.30 -9.06
CA PHE A 136 23.75 -17.41 -9.91
C PHE A 136 22.68 -18.28 -10.60
N LYS A 137 21.39 -18.07 -10.29
CA LYS A 137 20.24 -18.80 -10.86
C LYS A 137 19.49 -17.98 -11.91
N ILE A 138 19.96 -16.77 -12.20
CA ILE A 138 19.41 -15.84 -13.20
C ILE A 138 20.19 -16.02 -14.49
#